data_AF-A0A7S4M4P3-F1
#
_entry.id   AF-A0A7S4M4P3-F1
#
_cell.length_a   1.000
_cell.length_b   1.000
_cell.length_c   1.000
_cell.angle_alpha   90.00
_cell.angle_beta   90.00
_cell.angle_gamma   90.00
#
_symmetry.space_group_name_H-M   'P 1'
#
loop_
_entity.id
_entity.type
_entity.pdbx_description
1 polymer ?
#
loop_
_entity_poly.entity_id
_entity_poly.type
_entity_poly.pdbx_seq_one_letter_code
_entity_poly.pdbx_strand_id
1 'polypeptide(L)'
;ERLQTHLEDLDSVEMHAHCTELKYACYPTGGHYARHVDAMVSGSERERRWSFILYLNKGWLPSAGGKLRVYRDDGGHFDVAPTAGTLVVFRSSTVPHEVLHTTSRRTAIVGWLGREVEPPPPADEEDMSELRRALLQHFRDKGD
;
A
#
# COMPACT_ATOMS: atom_id res chain seq x y z
N GLU A 1 7.59 -18.85 4.76
CA GLU A 1 8.72 -18.95 3.82
C GLU A 1 8.30 -18.97 2.35
N ARG A 2 7.58 -20.01 1.85
CA ARG A 2 7.34 -20.16 0.39
C ARG A 2 6.79 -18.94 -0.38
N LEU A 3 5.89 -18.14 0.19
CA LEU A 3 5.33 -16.98 -0.52
C LEU A 3 6.35 -15.84 -0.66
N GLN A 4 7.05 -15.49 0.43
CA GLN A 4 8.01 -14.39 0.40
C GLN A 4 9.13 -14.68 -0.60
N THR A 5 9.76 -15.85 -0.50
CA THR A 5 10.81 -16.28 -1.44
C THR A 5 10.34 -16.25 -2.89
N HIS A 6 9.11 -16.71 -3.16
CA HIS A 6 8.57 -16.65 -4.52
C HIS A 6 8.39 -15.21 -5.03
N LEU A 7 7.97 -14.29 -4.17
CA LEU A 7 7.82 -12.87 -4.54
C LEU A 7 9.18 -12.19 -4.70
N GLU A 8 10.18 -12.56 -3.90
CA GLU A 8 11.57 -12.11 -4.03
C GLU A 8 12.16 -12.57 -5.36
N ASP A 9 11.92 -13.83 -5.76
CA ASP A 9 12.36 -14.36 -7.06
C ASP A 9 11.71 -13.60 -8.23
N LEU A 10 10.40 -13.33 -8.15
CA LEU A 10 9.66 -12.57 -9.18
C LEU A 10 10.11 -11.11 -9.31
N ASP A 11 10.65 -10.55 -8.24
CA ASP A 11 11.05 -9.15 -8.16
C ASP A 11 12.58 -8.97 -8.22
N SER A 12 13.33 -10.07 -8.14
CA SER A 12 14.79 -10.11 -8.01
C SER A 12 15.32 -9.19 -6.91
N VAL A 13 14.57 -9.10 -5.80
CA VAL A 13 14.85 -8.22 -4.66
C VAL A 13 14.55 -8.98 -3.38
N GLU A 14 15.53 -9.04 -2.47
CA GLU A 14 15.34 -9.57 -1.12
C GLU A 14 14.45 -8.62 -0.29
N MET A 15 13.53 -9.19 0.48
CA MET A 15 12.65 -8.45 1.37
C MET A 15 13.01 -8.76 2.82
N HIS A 16 12.97 -7.74 3.67
CA HIS A 16 13.38 -7.86 5.05
C HIS A 16 12.17 -7.98 5.96
N ALA A 17 12.16 -8.99 6.83
CA ALA A 17 11.04 -9.26 7.73
C ALA A 17 10.71 -8.05 8.64
N HIS A 18 11.71 -7.32 9.12
CA HIS A 18 11.52 -6.13 9.97
C HIS A 18 10.97 -4.91 9.21
N CYS A 19 11.01 -4.94 7.88
CA CYS A 19 10.35 -3.95 7.01
C CYS A 19 8.92 -4.33 6.68
N THR A 20 8.45 -5.51 7.10
CA THR A 20 7.08 -5.94 6.88
C THR A 20 6.12 -5.22 7.81
N GLU A 21 5.07 -4.65 7.24
CA GLU A 21 4.00 -3.98 7.96
C GLU A 21 2.70 -4.78 7.87
N LEU A 22 1.95 -4.84 8.97
CA LEU A 22 0.65 -5.51 9.07
C LEU A 22 -0.37 -4.61 9.74
N LYS A 23 -1.57 -4.55 9.18
CA LYS A 23 -2.71 -3.80 9.72
C LYS A 23 -3.98 -4.63 9.66
N TYR A 24 -4.77 -4.53 10.73
CA TYR A 24 -6.16 -4.98 10.70
C TYR A 24 -7.03 -3.84 10.15
N ALA A 25 -7.65 -4.07 8.99
CA ALA A 25 -8.55 -3.11 8.36
C ALA A 25 -10.00 -3.49 8.64
N CYS A 26 -10.80 -2.53 9.12
CA CYS A 26 -12.23 -2.69 9.36
C CYS A 26 -12.98 -1.50 8.76
N TYR A 27 -13.70 -1.75 7.68
CA TYR A 27 -14.57 -0.77 7.04
C TYR A 27 -16.00 -0.99 7.57
N PRO A 28 -16.62 0.03 8.20
CA PRO A 28 -18.04 -0.03 8.57
C PRO A 28 -18.92 0.03 7.32
N THR A 29 -20.23 -0.10 7.51
CA THR A 29 -21.22 0.19 6.46
C THR A 29 -21.01 1.60 5.90
N GLY A 30 -21.02 1.74 4.58
CA GLY A 30 -20.68 2.95 3.83
C GLY A 30 -19.19 3.15 3.57
N GLY A 31 -18.33 2.38 4.25
CA GLY A 31 -16.88 2.48 4.13
C GLY A 31 -16.38 2.20 2.71
N HIS A 32 -15.35 2.93 2.30
CA HIS A 32 -14.67 2.80 1.02
C HIS A 32 -13.24 3.31 1.16
N TYR A 33 -12.41 3.08 0.15
CA TYR A 33 -11.09 3.68 0.08
C TYR A 33 -10.78 4.04 -1.37
N ALA A 34 -10.48 5.32 -1.60
CA ALA A 34 -10.30 5.87 -2.93
C ALA A 34 -9.14 5.20 -3.68
N ARG A 35 -9.14 5.34 -5.00
CA ARG A 35 -8.08 4.81 -5.87
C ARG A 35 -6.70 5.36 -5.50
N HIS A 36 -5.74 4.46 -5.29
CA HIS A 36 -4.36 4.77 -4.93
C HIS A 36 -3.41 3.64 -5.38
N VAL A 37 -2.12 3.88 -5.22
CA VAL A 37 -1.05 2.87 -5.17
C VAL A 37 -0.43 2.89 -3.78
N ASP A 38 0.11 1.75 -3.33
CA ASP A 38 0.59 1.59 -1.95
C ASP A 38 2.03 2.09 -1.73
N ALA A 39 2.81 2.19 -2.80
CA ALA A 39 4.16 2.74 -2.74
C ALA A 39 4.14 4.27 -2.79
N MET A 40 3.79 4.89 -1.67
CA MET A 40 4.05 6.31 -1.51
C MET A 40 4.39 6.62 -0.06
N VAL A 41 5.67 6.49 0.27
CA VAL A 41 6.27 7.28 1.33
C VAL A 41 7.57 7.85 0.78
N SER A 42 7.50 9.09 0.29
CA SER A 42 8.72 9.87 0.04
C SER A 42 9.36 10.15 1.40
N GLY A 43 10.64 9.80 1.55
CA GLY A 43 11.38 9.99 2.81
C GLY A 43 11.27 8.84 3.82
N SER A 44 10.69 7.68 3.47
CA SER A 44 10.87 6.48 4.29
C SER A 44 12.18 5.77 3.95
N GLU A 45 12.86 5.28 4.98
CA GLU A 45 13.96 4.30 4.87
C GLU A 45 13.45 2.89 4.49
N ARG A 46 12.17 2.76 4.13
CA ARG A 46 11.49 1.50 3.83
C ARG A 46 10.73 1.61 2.52
N GLU A 47 11.01 0.70 1.61
CA GLU A 47 10.31 0.57 0.34
C GLU A 47 9.33 -0.61 0.40
N ARG A 48 8.04 -0.34 0.17
CA ARG A 48 7.02 -1.39 0.01
C ARG A 48 7.14 -1.98 -1.40
N ARG A 49 7.47 -3.26 -1.50
CA ARG A 49 7.60 -3.99 -2.78
C ARG A 49 6.29 -4.69 -3.16
N TRP A 50 5.73 -5.45 -2.23
CA TRP A 50 4.51 -6.22 -2.43
C TRP A 50 3.47 -5.90 -1.37
N SER A 51 2.23 -5.75 -1.81
CA SER A 51 1.06 -5.57 -0.94
C SER A 51 0.26 -6.85 -0.93
N PHE A 52 -0.34 -7.17 0.21
CA PHE A 52 -1.27 -8.27 0.32
C PHE A 52 -2.49 -7.96 1.17
N ILE A 53 -3.60 -8.59 0.83
CA ILE A 53 -4.88 -8.46 1.51
C ILE A 53 -5.43 -9.87 1.75
N LEU A 54 -5.59 -10.26 3.02
CA LEU A 54 -6.27 -11.47 3.42
C LEU A 54 -7.66 -11.12 3.98
N TYR A 55 -8.70 -11.55 3.27
CA TYR A 55 -10.07 -11.29 3.66
C TYR A 55 -10.58 -12.25 4.74
N LEU A 56 -11.43 -11.72 5.62
CA LEU A 56 -11.94 -12.46 6.80
C LEU A 56 -13.47 -12.61 6.81
N ASN A 57 -14.17 -12.19 5.75
CA ASN A 57 -15.63 -12.05 5.76
C ASN A 57 -16.35 -13.32 5.27
N LYS A 58 -16.91 -14.09 6.21
CA LYS A 58 -17.66 -15.32 5.91
C LYS A 58 -19.03 -14.98 5.33
N GLY A 59 -19.48 -15.77 4.34
CA GLY A 59 -20.81 -15.63 3.75
C GLY A 59 -21.04 -14.30 3.02
N TRP A 60 -20.00 -13.72 2.42
CA TRP A 60 -20.12 -12.44 1.73
C TRP A 60 -21.11 -12.51 0.56
N LEU A 61 -22.11 -11.64 0.59
CA LEU A 61 -23.12 -11.57 -0.47
C LEU A 61 -22.66 -10.59 -1.55
N PRO A 62 -22.82 -10.92 -2.85
CA PRO A 62 -22.46 -10.01 -3.93
C PRO A 62 -23.14 -8.63 -3.84
N SER A 63 -24.36 -8.58 -3.31
CA SER A 63 -25.13 -7.35 -3.10
C SER A 63 -24.55 -6.42 -2.02
N ALA A 64 -23.64 -6.91 -1.17
CA ALA A 64 -23.03 -6.11 -0.10
C ALA A 64 -21.96 -5.13 -0.60
N GLY A 65 -21.54 -5.21 -1.87
CA GLY A 65 -20.46 -4.38 -2.41
C GLY A 65 -19.10 -4.71 -1.77
N GLY A 66 -18.30 -3.68 -1.48
CA GLY A 66 -17.04 -3.82 -0.75
C GLY A 66 -15.91 -4.51 -1.51
N LYS A 67 -16.05 -4.66 -2.83
CA LYS A 67 -15.04 -5.31 -3.67
C LYS A 67 -13.76 -4.46 -3.72
N LEU A 68 -12.63 -5.15 -3.80
CA LEU A 68 -11.40 -4.51 -4.24
C LEU A 68 -11.45 -4.41 -5.76
N ARG A 69 -11.41 -3.21 -6.30
CA ARG A 69 -11.25 -2.98 -7.73
C ARG A 69 -9.77 -2.78 -8.03
N VAL A 70 -9.26 -3.57 -8.97
CA VAL A 70 -7.87 -3.53 -9.43
C VAL A 70 -7.85 -3.03 -10.86
N TYR A 71 -7.08 -1.98 -11.11
CA TYR A 71 -6.94 -1.37 -12.42
C TYR A 71 -5.77 -1.99 -13.18
N ARG A 72 -5.95 -2.21 -14.47
CA ARG A 72 -4.93 -2.72 -15.39
C ARG A 72 -4.34 -1.58 -16.21
N ASP A 73 -3.15 -1.82 -16.75
CA ASP A 73 -2.43 -0.85 -17.58
C ASP A 73 -3.15 -0.54 -18.90
N ASP A 74 -4.00 -1.45 -19.38
CA ASP A 74 -4.81 -1.25 -20.59
C ASP A 74 -6.09 -0.44 -20.37
N GLY A 75 -6.24 0.18 -19.19
CA GLY A 75 -7.42 0.96 -18.81
C GLY A 75 -8.60 0.11 -18.31
N GLY A 76 -8.51 -1.22 -18.39
CA GLY A 76 -9.49 -2.13 -17.81
C GLY A 76 -9.41 -2.24 -16.29
N HIS A 77 -10.37 -2.95 -15.70
CA HIS A 77 -10.33 -3.33 -14.30
C HIS A 77 -10.97 -4.69 -14.07
N PHE A 78 -10.67 -5.30 -12.92
CA PHE A 78 -11.40 -6.45 -12.41
C PHE A 78 -11.65 -6.28 -10.91
N ASP A 79 -12.68 -6.96 -10.42
CA ASP A 79 -13.10 -6.85 -9.03
C ASP A 79 -12.88 -8.16 -8.27
N VAL A 80 -12.37 -8.07 -7.05
CA VAL A 80 -12.20 -9.20 -6.12
C VAL A 80 -13.17 -9.05 -4.96
N ALA A 81 -14.03 -10.05 -4.77
CA ALA A 81 -14.93 -10.09 -3.62
C ALA A 81 -14.15 -10.32 -2.31
N PRO A 82 -14.52 -9.64 -1.20
CA PRO A 82 -13.79 -9.74 0.06
C PRO A 82 -14.17 -10.99 0.87
N THR A 83 -14.24 -12.16 0.21
CA THR A 83 -14.65 -13.42 0.82
C THR A 83 -13.57 -13.99 1.73
N ALA A 84 -13.96 -14.52 2.90
CA ALA A 84 -13.03 -15.11 3.86
C ALA A 84 -12.08 -16.14 3.22
N GLY A 85 -10.79 -16.03 3.52
CA GLY A 85 -9.74 -16.94 3.01
C GLY A 85 -9.17 -16.54 1.65
N THR A 86 -9.74 -15.55 0.96
CA THR A 86 -9.15 -14.99 -0.25
C THR A 86 -7.93 -14.14 0.10
N LEU A 87 -6.76 -14.54 -0.41
CA LEU A 87 -5.52 -13.78 -0.37
C LEU A 87 -5.31 -13.10 -1.73
N VAL A 88 -5.17 -11.79 -1.73
CA VAL A 88 -4.77 -11.00 -2.91
C VAL A 88 -3.35 -10.51 -2.68
N VAL A 89 -2.48 -10.63 -3.68
CA VAL A 89 -1.08 -10.16 -3.64
C VAL A 89 -0.79 -9.38 -4.92
N PHE A 90 -0.18 -8.20 -4.81
CA PHE A 90 0.12 -7.35 -5.96
C PHE A 90 1.31 -6.42 -5.69
N ARG A 91 1.92 -5.88 -6.75
CA ARG A 91 3.04 -4.93 -6.64
C ARG A 91 2.55 -3.61 -6.05
N SER A 92 3.18 -3.17 -4.97
CA SER A 92 2.77 -1.97 -4.23
C SER A 92 2.87 -0.68 -5.07
N SER A 93 3.86 -0.62 -5.96
CA SER A 93 4.18 0.59 -6.73
C SER A 93 3.44 0.74 -8.06
N THR A 94 2.91 -0.35 -8.61
CA THR A 94 2.41 -0.36 -9.99
C THR A 94 0.96 -0.75 -10.14
N VAL A 95 0.28 -1.21 -9.07
CA VAL A 95 -1.10 -1.70 -9.17
C VAL A 95 -2.06 -0.72 -8.51
N PRO A 96 -2.71 0.18 -9.28
CA PRO A 96 -3.72 1.05 -8.74
C PRO A 96 -4.94 0.25 -8.34
N HIS A 97 -5.48 0.54 -7.17
CA HIS A 97 -6.63 -0.17 -6.65
C HIS A 97 -7.46 0.70 -5.73
N GLU A 98 -8.71 0.33 -5.53
CA GLU A 98 -9.64 0.99 -4.61
C GLU A 98 -10.54 -0.03 -3.91
N VAL A 99 -11.09 0.36 -2.77
CA VAL A 99 -12.15 -0.40 -2.09
C VAL A 99 -13.48 0.28 -2.38
N LEU A 100 -14.34 -0.39 -3.15
CA LEU A 100 -15.67 0.10 -3.44
C LEU A 100 -16.53 0.15 -2.16
N HIS A 101 -17.56 0.99 -2.18
CA HIS A 101 -18.49 1.10 -1.05
C HIS A 101 -19.06 -0.25 -0.63
N THR A 102 -19.11 -0.48 0.68
CA THR A 102 -19.71 -1.66 1.28
C THR A 102 -20.98 -1.30 2.05
N THR A 103 -22.01 -2.13 1.98
CA THR A 103 -23.20 -1.98 2.85
C THR A 103 -23.08 -2.83 4.12
N SER A 104 -22.08 -3.71 4.19
CA SER A 104 -21.79 -4.58 5.34
C SER A 104 -20.40 -4.30 5.92
N ARG A 105 -20.18 -4.65 7.20
CA ARG A 105 -18.85 -4.55 7.81
C ARG A 105 -17.85 -5.43 7.05
N ARG A 106 -16.78 -4.84 6.52
CA ARG A 106 -15.72 -5.52 5.75
C ARG A 106 -14.42 -5.50 6.53
N THR A 107 -13.87 -6.67 6.80
CA THR A 107 -12.62 -6.85 7.55
C THR A 107 -11.56 -7.57 6.73
N ALA A 108 -10.30 -7.20 6.92
CA ALA A 108 -9.15 -7.80 6.26
C ALA A 108 -7.89 -7.63 7.11
N ILE A 109 -6.91 -8.51 6.90
CA ILE A 109 -5.51 -8.22 7.22
C ILE A 109 -4.88 -7.64 5.96
N VAL A 110 -4.33 -6.43 6.06
CA VAL A 110 -3.60 -5.77 4.99
C VAL A 110 -2.13 -5.71 5.41
N GLY A 111 -1.22 -6.01 4.49
CA GLY A 111 0.19 -5.91 4.79
C GLY A 111 1.03 -5.55 3.58
N TRP A 112 2.26 -5.15 3.88
CA TRP A 112 3.26 -4.75 2.91
C TRP A 112 4.56 -5.44 3.22
N LEU A 113 5.06 -6.21 2.27
CA LEU A 113 6.42 -6.73 2.28
C LEU A 113 7.32 -5.69 1.64
N GLY A 114 8.47 -5.46 2.25
CA GLY A 114 9.36 -4.39 1.84
C GLY A 114 10.80 -4.66 2.21
N ARG A 115 11.64 -3.68 1.91
CA ARG A 115 13.07 -3.69 2.24
C ARG A 115 13.48 -2.34 2.78
N GLU A 116 14.65 -2.31 3.38
CA GLU A 116 15.33 -1.05 3.65
C GLU A 116 15.80 -0.43 2.35
N VAL A 117 15.77 0.89 2.31
CA VAL A 117 16.38 1.69 1.26
C VAL A 117 17.29 2.67 1.95
N GLU A 118 18.49 2.83 1.42
CA GLU A 118 19.35 3.92 1.86
C GLU A 118 18.58 5.23 1.71
N PRO A 119 18.56 6.09 2.75
CA PRO A 119 17.98 7.39 2.62
C PRO A 119 18.68 8.12 1.46
N PRO A 120 17.94 8.89 0.65
CA PRO A 120 18.60 9.70 -0.37
C PRO A 120 19.68 10.55 0.31
N PRO A 121 20.83 10.77 -0.35
CA PRO A 121 21.83 11.68 0.19
C PRO A 121 21.16 13.02 0.51
N PRO A 122 21.62 13.73 1.56
CA PRO A 122 21.05 15.03 1.90
C PRO A 122 21.02 15.89 0.63
N ALA A 123 19.87 16.53 0.40
CA ALA A 123 19.71 17.37 -0.77
C ALA A 123 20.85 18.39 -0.79
N ASP A 124 21.53 18.51 -1.93
CA ASP A 124 22.54 19.54 -2.13
C ASP A 124 21.85 20.90 -1.96
N GLU A 125 22.17 21.61 -0.87
CA GLU A 125 21.51 22.87 -0.53
C GLU A 125 21.77 23.96 -1.59
N GLU A 126 22.86 23.82 -2.37
CA GLU A 126 23.22 24.75 -3.43
C GLU A 126 22.27 24.68 -4.64
N ASP A 127 21.69 23.51 -4.93
CA ASP A 127 20.77 23.27 -6.06
C ASP A 127 19.28 23.42 -5.69
N MET A 128 18.98 23.88 -4.47
CA MET A 128 17.62 24.05 -3.97
C MET A 128 17.01 25.37 -4.44
N SER A 129 15.75 25.32 -4.89
CA SER A 129 14.98 26.54 -5.12
C SER A 129 14.89 27.38 -3.85
N GLU A 130 14.81 28.71 -4.01
CA GLU A 130 14.66 29.65 -2.88
C GLU A 130 13.46 29.29 -1.98
N LEU A 131 12.35 28.85 -2.59
CA LEU A 131 11.17 28.40 -1.86
C LEU A 131 11.46 27.20 -0.96
N ARG A 132 12.23 26.21 -1.46
CA ARG A 132 12.57 25.02 -0.68
C ARG A 132 13.54 25.35 0.45
N ARG A 133 14.47 26.28 0.26
CA ARG A 133 15.34 26.81 1.34
C ARG A 133 14.55 27.54 2.42
N ALA A 134 13.63 28.43 2.02
CA ALA A 134 12.81 29.19 2.97
C ALA A 134 11.93 28.27 3.83
N LEU A 135 11.35 27.23 3.23
CA LEU A 135 10.60 26.20 3.96
C LEU A 135 11.48 25.43 4.94
N LEU A 136 12.67 24.99 4.52
CA LEU A 136 13.61 24.29 5.41
C LEU A 136 14.03 25.14 6.60
N GLN A 137 14.34 26.43 6.38
CA GLN A 137 14.68 27.35 7.46
C GLN A 137 13.52 27.50 8.46
N HIS A 138 12.28 27.62 7.95
CA HIS A 138 11.09 27.73 8.80
C HIS A 138 10.90 26.53 9.73
N PHE A 139 11.13 25.30 9.24
CA PHE A 139 11.03 24.09 10.05
C PHE A 139 12.18 23.99 11.07
N ARG A 140 13.42 24.33 10.66
CA ARG A 140 14.58 24.38 11.56
C ARG A 140 14.38 25.35 12.72
N ASP A 141 13.83 26.53 12.46
CA ASP A 141 13.58 27.56 13.48
C ASP A 141 12.46 27.17 14.47
N LYS A 142 11.59 26.22 14.09
CA LYS A 142 10.48 25.74 14.93
C LYS A 142 10.81 24.50 15.75
N GLY A 143 11.92 23.81 15.48
CA GLY A 143 12.40 22.68 16.29
C GLY A 143 11.56 21.40 16.21
N ASP A 144 10.81 21.20 15.11
CA ASP A 144 10.10 19.96 14.79
C ASP A 144 10.90 19.10 13.79
#